data_AF-A0AAV9WR38-F1
#
_entry.id   AF-A0AAV9WR38-F1
#
_cell.length_a   1.000
_cell.length_b   1.000
_cell.length_c   1.000
_cell.angle_alpha   90.00
_cell.angle_beta   90.00
_cell.angle_gamma   90.00
#
_symmetry.space_group_name_H-M   'P 1'
#
loop_
_entity.id
_entity.type
_entity.pdbx_description
1 polymer ?
#
loop_
_entity_poly.entity_id
_entity_poly.type
_entity_poly.pdbx_seq_one_letter_code
_entity_poly.pdbx_strand_id
1 'polypeptide(L)'
;MNPRILLLSIFSSVSAVALTKTIYTIHDTDNTTYVLVASPKDSENQQGLPWASVLSAFVFIMMGYYLLRTAGFNLRRRWLTTRSTDFLVAVTLCCLSQAWMATVMWQVFGANIEEEGKAICKRHSCLKYLIYAPWILEFTSLAWVISFFIKIYTLHRAQVASHNSTRQTKDSGPPKKKLQSTLSRWFWPAVEPGYAEWATFVGGGFHLVLSLMALAGTGFSMYASWSPNESATLMLMSLVGCIIFTFDLVPANPLAYSPHYYAADTIRVVCPTREQYDIVYILPSAGRGFDAVYSPKIAYEHKRIEKKKKKGIGQRDGHPKLLEDGAIFSIFDRMIASIQMNNEEVDDLAMWLYFADNRRAEGNAWATERLKMEKYTAMWRKDCSEITDNFKNNFVGKNLVLAVWFAEYLLFRKIGMLSKEAKPEACAQLFKWKGEELYISEHAIGNKPGLEGYMEAVQYLCKLLGVKSQHVDPAQKHIYDELWNQSIKEQESTFAALYAFSCKWSEIYGYNNDEGWHIFPLRPKSAYVDLVTWHIFWRQGWYTAIICQLIILVPNFIGIIASWLWI
;
A
#
# COMPACT_ATOMS: atom_id res chain seq x y z
N MET A 1 7.89 -10.40 -11.73
CA MET A 1 9.18 -9.76 -11.39
C MET A 1 10.04 -9.77 -12.65
N ASN A 2 10.70 -8.66 -13.02
CA ASN A 2 11.67 -8.71 -14.12
C ASN A 2 12.77 -9.70 -13.69
N PRO A 3 12.99 -10.83 -14.38
CA PRO A 3 13.95 -11.86 -13.97
C PRO A 3 15.36 -11.26 -13.78
N ARG A 4 15.67 -10.17 -14.48
CA ARG A 4 16.92 -9.41 -14.33
C ARG A 4 17.14 -8.88 -12.91
N ILE A 5 16.08 -8.51 -12.19
CA ILE A 5 16.17 -7.96 -10.84
C ILE A 5 16.51 -9.06 -9.82
N LEU A 6 15.90 -10.24 -9.94
CA LEU A 6 16.18 -11.40 -9.08
C LEU A 6 17.60 -11.92 -9.37
N LEU A 7 17.98 -11.96 -10.65
CA LEU A 7 19.33 -12.28 -11.06
C LEU A 7 20.33 -11.27 -10.49
N LEU A 8 20.06 -9.95 -10.54
CA LEU A 8 20.94 -8.94 -9.95
C LEU A 8 21.10 -9.07 -8.44
N SER A 9 20.02 -9.36 -7.68
CA SER A 9 20.15 -9.56 -6.23
C SER A 9 20.94 -10.82 -5.90
N ILE A 10 20.64 -11.94 -6.55
CA ILE A 10 21.39 -13.20 -6.39
C ILE A 10 22.85 -13.00 -6.81
N PHE A 11 23.09 -12.34 -7.94
CA PHE A 11 24.43 -12.08 -8.45
C PHE A 11 25.19 -11.14 -7.52
N SER A 12 24.56 -10.13 -6.90
CA SER A 12 25.22 -9.25 -5.93
C SER A 12 25.63 -9.99 -4.65
N SER A 13 24.77 -10.85 -4.11
CA SER A 13 25.06 -11.64 -2.91
C SER A 13 26.14 -12.70 -3.18
N VAL A 14 26.02 -13.39 -4.32
CA VAL A 14 27.00 -14.37 -4.77
C VAL A 14 28.31 -13.70 -5.14
N SER A 15 28.29 -12.52 -5.77
CA SER A 15 29.51 -11.76 -6.09
C SER A 15 30.17 -11.20 -4.84
N ALA A 16 29.43 -10.74 -3.82
CA ALA A 16 30.03 -10.29 -2.57
C ALA A 16 30.74 -11.44 -1.84
N VAL A 17 30.09 -12.61 -1.76
CA VAL A 17 30.67 -13.82 -1.15
C VAL A 17 31.83 -14.36 -1.99
N ALA A 18 31.67 -14.40 -3.31
CA ALA A 18 32.70 -14.87 -4.24
C ALA A 18 33.90 -13.92 -4.29
N LEU A 19 33.71 -12.59 -4.30
CA LEU A 19 34.80 -11.62 -4.26
C LEU A 19 35.58 -11.74 -2.94
N THR A 20 34.87 -11.91 -1.82
CA THR A 20 35.50 -12.16 -0.51
C THR A 20 36.32 -13.44 -0.52
N LYS A 21 35.79 -14.52 -1.15
CA LYS A 21 36.49 -15.80 -1.28
C LYS A 21 37.64 -15.75 -2.28
N THR A 22 37.50 -15.06 -3.41
CA THR A 22 38.51 -14.94 -4.47
C THR A 22 39.68 -14.07 -4.03
N ILE A 23 39.45 -13.00 -3.25
CA ILE A 23 40.53 -12.26 -2.57
C ILE A 23 41.30 -13.21 -1.63
N TYR A 24 40.60 -14.12 -0.96
CA TYR A 24 41.22 -15.15 -0.12
C TYR A 24 41.98 -16.22 -0.93
N THR A 25 41.50 -16.59 -2.12
CA THR A 25 42.03 -17.72 -2.91
C THR A 25 43.15 -17.32 -3.87
N ILE A 26 43.14 -16.08 -4.39
CA ILE A 26 44.25 -15.55 -5.21
C ILE A 26 45.55 -15.52 -4.40
N HIS A 27 45.46 -15.45 -3.08
CA HIS A 27 46.61 -15.51 -2.18
C HIS A 27 47.20 -16.92 -2.00
N ASP A 28 46.53 -17.98 -2.47
CA ASP A 28 46.84 -19.39 -2.16
C ASP A 28 47.31 -20.20 -3.38
N THR A 29 47.51 -19.57 -4.55
CA THR A 29 47.77 -20.30 -5.82
C THR A 29 49.21 -20.26 -6.33
N ASP A 30 50.14 -19.60 -5.64
CA ASP A 30 51.57 -19.75 -5.91
C ASP A 30 52.13 -20.96 -5.15
N ASN A 31 52.14 -22.09 -5.86
CA ASN A 31 52.41 -23.45 -5.38
C ASN A 31 53.87 -23.73 -4.95
N THR A 32 54.58 -22.72 -4.45
CA THR A 32 55.77 -22.92 -3.61
C THR A 32 55.34 -22.80 -2.17
N THR A 33 55.54 -23.87 -1.40
CA THR A 33 55.29 -23.94 0.04
C THR A 33 56.28 -23.04 0.80
N TYR A 34 56.22 -21.73 0.56
CA TYR A 34 56.51 -20.77 1.59
C TYR A 34 55.28 -20.80 2.48
N VAL A 35 55.43 -21.34 3.69
CA VAL A 35 54.61 -20.86 4.78
C VAL A 35 54.92 -19.36 4.83
N LEU A 36 54.10 -18.56 4.15
CA LEU A 36 53.98 -17.14 4.39
C LEU A 36 53.43 -17.03 5.81
N VAL A 37 54.32 -17.24 6.78
CA VAL A 37 54.28 -16.49 8.01
C VAL A 37 54.33 -15.07 7.51
N ALA A 38 53.16 -14.45 7.34
CA ALA A 38 53.02 -13.06 7.00
C ALA A 38 54.02 -12.33 7.88
N SER A 39 55.07 -11.77 7.26
CA SER A 39 56.05 -11.03 7.99
C SER A 39 55.25 -9.97 8.77
N PRO A 40 55.50 -9.74 10.08
CA PRO A 40 54.76 -8.77 10.88
C PRO A 40 54.77 -7.33 10.32
N LYS A 41 55.46 -7.09 9.20
CA LYS A 41 55.50 -5.85 8.44
C LYS A 41 54.44 -5.73 7.34
N ASP A 42 53.72 -6.80 6.97
CA ASP A 42 52.64 -6.74 5.97
C ASP A 42 51.28 -6.29 6.57
N SER A 43 51.33 -5.51 7.66
CA SER A 43 50.15 -4.86 8.24
C SER A 43 49.45 -3.88 7.28
N GLU A 44 50.08 -3.54 6.16
CA GLU A 44 49.48 -2.71 5.11
C GLU A 44 48.40 -3.46 4.32
N ASN A 45 48.49 -4.79 4.17
CA ASN A 45 47.48 -5.57 3.43
C ASN A 45 46.16 -5.77 4.20
N GLN A 46 46.12 -5.52 5.52
CA GLN A 46 44.86 -5.53 6.28
C GLN A 46 43.93 -4.36 5.96
N GLN A 47 44.38 -3.35 5.20
CA GLN A 47 43.52 -2.25 4.77
C GLN A 47 42.49 -2.66 3.71
N GLY A 48 42.77 -3.70 2.89
CA GLY A 48 41.88 -4.10 1.79
C GLY A 48 40.48 -4.57 2.22
N LEU A 49 40.39 -5.23 3.38
CA LEU A 49 39.14 -5.82 3.88
C LEU A 49 38.07 -4.76 4.26
N PRO A 50 38.39 -3.69 5.01
CA PRO A 50 37.43 -2.61 5.26
C PRO A 50 36.93 -1.93 3.98
N TRP A 51 37.80 -1.73 2.98
CA TRP A 51 37.39 -1.13 1.70
C TRP A 51 36.40 -2.00 0.94
N ALA A 52 36.61 -3.33 0.92
CA ALA A 52 35.69 -4.27 0.32
C ALA A 52 34.31 -4.28 1.02
N SER A 53 34.30 -4.21 2.36
CA SER A 53 33.06 -4.11 3.15
C SER A 53 32.31 -2.80 2.87
N VAL A 54 33.01 -1.66 2.78
CA VAL A 54 32.41 -0.35 2.44
C VAL A 54 31.86 -0.34 1.02
N LEU A 55 32.60 -0.87 0.04
CA LEU A 55 32.13 -0.91 -1.34
C LEU A 55 30.91 -1.82 -1.49
N SER A 56 30.93 -2.98 -0.84
CA SER A 56 29.78 -3.90 -0.81
C SER A 56 28.55 -3.24 -0.19
N ALA A 57 28.73 -2.56 0.94
CA ALA A 57 27.71 -1.76 1.61
C ALA A 57 27.14 -0.65 0.71
N PHE A 58 27.99 0.06 0.00
CA PHE A 58 27.56 1.12 -0.91
C PHE A 58 26.75 0.57 -2.10
N VAL A 59 27.27 -0.45 -2.78
CA VAL A 59 26.59 -1.13 -3.90
C VAL A 59 25.24 -1.66 -3.45
N PHE A 60 25.21 -2.26 -2.27
CA PHE A 60 24.01 -2.77 -1.65
C PHE A 60 22.95 -1.69 -1.45
N ILE A 61 23.32 -0.55 -0.89
CA ILE A 61 22.35 0.51 -0.62
C ILE A 61 21.90 1.17 -1.93
N MET A 62 22.81 1.35 -2.88
CA MET A 62 22.47 1.83 -4.22
C MET A 62 21.51 0.88 -4.93
N MET A 63 21.69 -0.44 -4.78
CA MET A 63 20.77 -1.44 -5.28
C MET A 63 19.42 -1.36 -4.55
N GLY A 64 19.41 -1.20 -3.23
CA GLY A 64 18.19 -0.99 -2.45
C GLY A 64 17.41 0.25 -2.90
N TYR A 65 18.09 1.38 -3.08
CA TYR A 65 17.53 2.61 -3.64
C TYR A 65 16.99 2.39 -5.06
N TYR A 66 17.75 1.69 -5.92
CA TYR A 66 17.34 1.37 -7.28
C TYR A 66 16.11 0.44 -7.33
N LEU A 67 16.06 -0.57 -6.47
CA LEU A 67 14.93 -1.48 -6.33
C LEU A 67 13.67 -0.72 -5.92
N LEU A 68 13.79 0.14 -4.89
CA LEU A 68 12.70 1.01 -4.48
C LEU A 68 12.23 1.90 -5.64
N ARG A 69 13.18 2.44 -6.41
CA ARG A 69 12.90 3.32 -7.57
C ARG A 69 12.21 2.63 -8.73
N THR A 70 12.59 1.39 -9.04
CA THR A 70 12.20 0.72 -10.30
C THR A 70 11.06 -0.27 -10.17
N ALA A 71 10.72 -0.73 -8.97
CA ALA A 71 9.76 -1.82 -8.79
C ALA A 71 8.32 -1.50 -9.26
N GLY A 72 7.97 -0.25 -9.56
CA GLY A 72 6.58 0.17 -9.71
C GLY A 72 5.79 -0.12 -8.43
N PHE A 73 4.47 0.02 -8.45
CA PHE A 73 3.63 -0.56 -7.39
C PHE A 73 2.79 -1.65 -8.03
N ASN A 74 2.95 -2.90 -7.62
CA ASN A 74 1.97 -3.95 -7.87
C ASN A 74 1.63 -4.58 -6.53
N LEU A 75 0.51 -4.14 -5.98
CA LEU A 75 0.07 -4.53 -4.65
C LEU A 75 -1.02 -5.58 -4.81
N ARG A 76 -0.72 -6.80 -4.36
CA ARG A 76 -1.69 -7.88 -4.21
C ARG A 76 -1.92 -8.12 -2.73
N ARG A 77 -3.17 -8.32 -2.34
CA ARG A 77 -3.52 -8.60 -0.94
C ARG A 77 -3.31 -10.07 -0.59
N ARG A 78 -3.34 -10.97 -1.57
CA ARG A 78 -2.86 -12.36 -1.44
C ARG A 78 -1.34 -12.37 -1.17
N TRP A 79 -0.98 -12.19 0.10
CA TRP A 79 0.37 -11.95 0.61
C TRP A 79 1.39 -13.06 0.29
N LEU A 80 0.99 -14.33 0.21
CA LEU A 80 1.87 -15.43 -0.20
C LEU A 80 2.09 -15.53 -1.71
N THR A 81 1.29 -14.81 -2.51
CA THR A 81 1.56 -14.83 -3.94
C THR A 81 2.84 -14.04 -4.17
N THR A 82 3.87 -14.71 -4.70
CA THR A 82 5.17 -14.20 -5.16
C THR A 82 5.06 -13.12 -6.25
N ARG A 83 3.90 -12.50 -6.39
CA ARG A 83 3.55 -11.52 -7.41
C ARG A 83 3.42 -10.09 -6.85
N SER A 84 3.34 -9.89 -5.53
CA SER A 84 3.39 -8.54 -4.93
C SER A 84 4.82 -8.01 -5.00
N THR A 85 5.05 -6.96 -5.80
CA THR A 85 6.40 -6.39 -5.97
C THR A 85 6.90 -5.78 -4.68
N ASP A 86 6.03 -5.14 -3.90
CA ASP A 86 6.41 -4.45 -2.67
C ASP A 86 6.80 -5.41 -1.56
N PHE A 87 6.08 -6.52 -1.46
CA PHE A 87 6.45 -7.59 -0.55
C PHE A 87 7.80 -8.20 -0.95
N LEU A 88 8.01 -8.48 -2.24
CA LEU A 88 9.29 -9.00 -2.73
C LEU A 88 10.44 -8.03 -2.48
N VAL A 89 10.26 -6.73 -2.74
CA VAL A 89 11.29 -5.72 -2.48
C VAL A 89 11.60 -5.63 -0.99
N ALA A 90 10.57 -5.61 -0.13
CA ALA A 90 10.78 -5.56 1.31
C ALA A 90 11.49 -6.82 1.84
N VAL A 91 11.05 -8.02 1.43
CA VAL A 91 11.72 -9.28 1.78
C VAL A 91 13.14 -9.29 1.27
N THR A 92 13.36 -8.83 0.03
CA THR A 92 14.70 -8.73 -0.56
C THR A 92 15.57 -7.81 0.29
N LEU A 93 15.10 -6.61 0.63
CA LEU A 93 15.82 -5.66 1.50
C LEU A 93 16.10 -6.25 2.90
N CYS A 94 15.16 -6.97 3.51
CA CYS A 94 15.35 -7.66 4.78
C CYS A 94 16.46 -8.72 4.68
N CYS A 95 16.36 -9.65 3.72
CA CYS A 95 17.34 -10.71 3.53
C CYS A 95 18.73 -10.15 3.23
N LEU A 96 18.75 -9.11 2.40
CA LEU A 96 19.93 -8.36 2.06
C LEU A 96 20.55 -7.73 3.33
N SER A 97 19.75 -7.05 4.17
CA SER A 97 20.24 -6.40 5.41
C SER A 97 20.82 -7.43 6.38
N GLN A 98 20.13 -8.56 6.54
CA GLN A 98 20.58 -9.69 7.37
C GLN A 98 21.88 -10.31 6.86
N ALA A 99 22.02 -10.50 5.55
CA ALA A 99 23.23 -11.03 4.95
C ALA A 99 24.43 -10.10 5.19
N TRP A 100 24.22 -8.79 5.05
CA TRP A 100 25.25 -7.81 5.36
C TRP A 100 25.60 -7.81 6.86
N MET A 101 24.61 -7.77 7.74
CA MET A 101 24.84 -7.88 9.19
C MET A 101 25.61 -9.16 9.54
N ALA A 102 25.22 -10.31 9.00
CA ALA A 102 25.90 -11.58 9.22
C ALA A 102 27.36 -11.55 8.73
N THR A 103 27.63 -10.87 7.62
CA THR A 103 29.00 -10.69 7.09
C THR A 103 29.85 -9.86 8.04
N VAL A 104 29.32 -8.74 8.56
CA VAL A 104 30.02 -7.92 9.55
C VAL A 104 30.26 -8.71 10.85
N MET A 105 29.25 -9.43 11.33
CA MET A 105 29.37 -10.25 12.53
C MET A 105 30.38 -11.40 12.35
N TRP A 106 30.40 -12.04 11.17
CA TRP A 106 31.39 -13.06 10.85
C TRP A 106 32.81 -12.49 10.84
N GLN A 107 33.02 -11.28 10.29
CA GLN A 107 34.32 -10.60 10.35
C GLN A 107 34.73 -10.28 11.79
N VAL A 108 33.78 -9.89 12.65
CA VAL A 108 34.06 -9.54 14.05
C VAL A 108 34.37 -10.77 14.90
N PHE A 109 33.60 -11.86 14.73
CA PHE A 109 33.62 -13.02 15.62
C PHE A 109 34.26 -14.27 15.01
N GLY A 110 34.05 -14.52 13.72
CA GLY A 110 34.49 -15.74 13.01
C GLY A 110 35.98 -15.75 12.65
N ALA A 111 36.59 -14.57 12.40
CA ALA A 111 38.02 -14.46 12.10
C ALA A 111 38.96 -14.84 13.26
N ASN A 112 38.43 -15.20 14.44
CA ASN A 112 39.20 -15.54 15.64
C ASN A 112 39.27 -17.06 15.93
N ILE A 113 38.82 -17.94 15.02
CA ILE A 113 38.58 -19.35 15.36
C ILE A 113 39.79 -20.28 15.11
N GLU A 114 40.76 -19.95 14.26
CA GLU A 114 41.89 -20.87 14.01
C GLU A 114 43.22 -20.14 13.87
N GLU A 115 44.00 -20.10 14.96
CA GLU A 115 45.45 -20.27 14.88
C GLU A 115 45.97 -20.81 16.23
N GLU A 116 46.48 -22.03 16.18
CA GLU A 116 46.95 -22.83 17.29
C GLU A 116 47.92 -22.04 18.20
N GLY A 117 47.43 -21.66 19.38
CA GLY A 117 48.28 -21.45 20.56
C GLY A 117 48.69 -20.02 20.92
N LYS A 118 48.46 -18.98 20.09
CA LYS A 118 48.76 -17.58 20.47
C LYS A 118 47.75 -16.53 19.95
N ALA A 119 46.45 -16.81 20.03
CA ALA A 119 45.41 -15.84 19.67
C ALA A 119 44.95 -14.97 20.86
N ILE A 120 45.73 -13.95 21.24
CA ILE A 120 45.28 -12.90 22.21
C ILE A 120 45.20 -11.50 21.54
N CYS A 121 45.62 -11.35 20.29
CA CYS A 121 45.49 -10.10 19.53
C CYS A 121 44.21 -10.16 18.67
N LYS A 122 43.25 -9.22 18.65
CA LYS A 122 42.89 -8.03 19.44
C LYS A 122 41.38 -7.89 19.21
N ARG A 123 40.54 -8.37 20.13
CA ARG A 123 39.06 -8.26 20.02
C ARG A 123 38.63 -6.82 19.72
N HIS A 124 39.31 -5.85 20.32
CA HIS A 124 39.13 -4.41 20.05
C HIS A 124 39.38 -4.00 18.59
N SER A 125 40.34 -4.60 17.89
CA SER A 125 40.64 -4.27 16.49
C SER A 125 39.60 -4.81 15.52
N CYS A 126 38.85 -5.84 15.90
CA CYS A 126 37.74 -6.37 15.09
C CYS A 126 36.42 -5.66 15.39
N LEU A 127 36.21 -5.24 16.64
CA LEU A 127 35.02 -4.48 17.06
C LEU A 127 34.82 -3.18 16.26
N LYS A 128 35.89 -2.58 15.73
CA LYS A 128 35.81 -1.41 14.84
C LYS A 128 34.98 -1.64 13.57
N TYR A 129 34.82 -2.90 13.13
CA TYR A 129 34.05 -3.21 11.93
C TYR A 129 32.53 -3.12 12.17
N LEU A 130 32.08 -3.09 13.43
CA LEU A 130 30.65 -2.90 13.76
C LEU A 130 30.12 -1.54 13.29
N ILE A 131 30.98 -0.54 13.08
CA ILE A 131 30.57 0.76 12.52
C ILE A 131 30.01 0.64 11.09
N TYR A 132 30.36 -0.44 10.38
CA TYR A 132 29.84 -0.74 9.05
C TYR A 132 28.56 -1.56 9.07
N ALA A 133 28.08 -2.00 10.24
CA ALA A 133 26.82 -2.73 10.31
C ALA A 133 25.63 -1.81 9.98
N PRO A 134 24.66 -2.29 9.20
CA PRO A 134 23.54 -1.47 8.73
C PRO A 134 22.43 -1.34 9.78
N TRP A 135 22.75 -0.92 11.00
CA TRP A 135 21.83 -0.96 12.16
C TRP A 135 20.47 -0.31 11.89
N ILE A 136 20.45 0.87 11.26
CA ILE A 136 19.21 1.58 10.96
C ILE A 136 18.34 0.75 10.01
N LEU A 137 18.95 0.21 8.96
CA LEU A 137 18.25 -0.61 7.98
C LEU A 137 17.79 -1.94 8.58
N GLU A 138 18.62 -2.59 9.39
CA GLU A 138 18.31 -3.88 10.04
C GLU A 138 17.15 -3.74 11.01
N PHE A 139 17.18 -2.75 11.90
CA PHE A 139 16.07 -2.53 12.83
C PHE A 139 14.79 -2.11 12.10
N THR A 140 14.90 -1.31 11.03
CA THR A 140 13.75 -0.98 10.18
C THR A 140 13.19 -2.24 9.50
N SER A 141 14.05 -3.15 9.05
CA SER A 141 13.68 -4.45 8.47
C SER A 141 12.92 -5.33 9.47
N LEU A 142 13.47 -5.48 10.68
CA LEU A 142 12.86 -6.27 11.75
C LEU A 142 11.51 -5.67 12.18
N ALA A 143 11.47 -4.35 12.33
CA ALA A 143 10.26 -3.61 12.66
C ALA A 143 9.17 -3.78 11.59
N TRP A 144 9.56 -3.74 10.31
CA TRP A 144 8.67 -4.02 9.19
C TRP A 144 8.09 -5.44 9.27
N VAL A 145 8.94 -6.46 9.47
CA VAL A 145 8.51 -7.86 9.58
C VAL A 145 7.51 -8.04 10.73
N ILE A 146 7.83 -7.49 11.91
CA ILE A 146 6.95 -7.56 13.09
C ILE A 146 5.61 -6.86 12.80
N SER A 147 5.66 -5.63 12.27
CA SER A 147 4.45 -4.87 11.90
C SER A 147 3.60 -5.60 10.87
N PHE A 148 4.24 -6.25 9.90
CA PHE A 148 3.57 -7.05 8.88
C PHE A 148 2.79 -8.21 9.49
N PHE A 149 3.44 -9.03 10.33
CA PHE A 149 2.76 -10.16 10.98
C PHE A 149 1.63 -9.71 11.90
N ILE A 150 1.81 -8.61 12.64
CA ILE A 150 0.73 -8.02 13.45
C ILE A 150 -0.42 -7.56 12.56
N LYS A 151 -0.13 -6.93 11.42
CA LYS A 151 -1.16 -6.49 10.48
C LYS A 151 -1.92 -7.67 9.87
N ILE A 152 -1.23 -8.72 9.46
CA ILE A 152 -1.86 -9.94 8.94
C ILE A 152 -2.71 -10.61 10.02
N TYR A 153 -2.19 -10.74 11.24
CA TYR A 153 -2.92 -11.31 12.36
C TYR A 153 -4.20 -10.52 12.69
N THR A 154 -4.11 -9.19 12.71
CA THR A 154 -5.28 -8.32 12.95
C THR A 154 -6.31 -8.40 11.84
N LEU A 155 -5.88 -8.43 10.57
CA LEU A 155 -6.78 -8.62 9.42
C LEU A 155 -7.47 -9.98 9.47
N HIS A 156 -6.73 -11.06 9.71
CA HIS A 156 -7.28 -12.41 9.83
C HIS A 156 -8.27 -12.51 10.98
N ARG A 157 -7.95 -11.94 12.15
CA ARG A 157 -8.86 -11.94 13.29
C ARG A 157 -10.12 -11.12 13.03
N ALA A 158 -10.01 -9.98 12.35
CA ALA A 158 -11.18 -9.19 11.95
C ALA A 158 -12.09 -9.98 11.01
N GLN A 159 -11.52 -10.76 10.07
CA GLN A 159 -12.26 -11.67 9.20
C GLN A 159 -12.94 -12.82 9.98
N VAL A 160 -12.27 -13.42 10.96
CA VAL A 160 -12.87 -14.48 11.80
C VAL A 160 -13.95 -13.91 12.72
N ALA A 161 -13.74 -12.72 13.28
CA ALA A 161 -14.71 -12.06 14.17
C ALA A 161 -15.97 -11.63 13.42
N SER A 162 -15.84 -11.07 12.22
CA SER A 162 -17.00 -10.84 11.34
C SER A 162 -17.70 -12.16 11.07
N HIS A 163 -16.93 -13.25 10.93
CA HIS A 163 -17.50 -14.56 10.65
C HIS A 163 -18.36 -15.13 11.78
N ASN A 164 -17.97 -14.87 13.03
CA ASN A 164 -18.65 -15.41 14.21
C ASN A 164 -19.77 -14.50 14.71
N SER A 165 -19.66 -13.18 14.53
CA SER A 165 -20.67 -12.21 14.97
C SER A 165 -22.06 -12.43 14.32
N THR A 166 -22.10 -12.96 13.10
CA THR A 166 -23.35 -13.29 12.40
C THR A 166 -24.05 -14.52 12.99
N ARG A 167 -23.34 -15.35 13.76
CA ARG A 167 -23.87 -16.60 14.36
C ARG A 167 -24.33 -16.40 15.81
N GLN A 168 -23.86 -15.34 16.48
CA GLN A 168 -24.25 -14.97 17.84
C GLN A 168 -25.25 -13.82 17.83
N THR A 169 -26.45 -14.07 17.33
CA THR A 169 -27.62 -13.21 17.57
C THR A 169 -28.40 -13.76 18.77
N LYS A 170 -28.11 -13.28 19.98
CA LYS A 170 -29.09 -12.67 20.92
C LYS A 170 -28.61 -12.52 22.37
N ASP A 171 -27.74 -13.37 22.93
CA ASP A 171 -27.59 -13.41 24.41
C ASP A 171 -26.18 -13.18 25.01
N SER A 172 -25.14 -12.92 24.21
CA SER A 172 -23.79 -12.69 24.77
C SER A 172 -23.45 -11.21 24.82
N GLY A 173 -23.29 -10.67 26.04
CA GLY A 173 -22.87 -9.29 26.29
C GLY A 173 -21.58 -8.88 25.55
N PRO A 174 -21.32 -7.56 25.44
CA PRO A 174 -20.27 -7.04 24.57
C PRO A 174 -18.89 -7.61 24.94
N PRO A 175 -18.13 -8.16 23.97
CA PRO A 175 -16.82 -8.74 24.25
C PRO A 175 -15.87 -7.69 24.85
N LYS A 176 -15.07 -8.09 25.84
CA LYS A 176 -14.10 -7.23 26.55
C LYS A 176 -13.10 -6.60 25.56
N LYS A 177 -13.34 -5.35 25.15
CA LYS A 177 -12.55 -4.57 24.17
C LYS A 177 -11.16 -4.08 24.64
N LYS A 178 -10.77 -4.27 25.90
CA LYS A 178 -9.70 -3.50 26.54
C LYS A 178 -8.26 -3.80 26.07
N LEU A 179 -7.92 -5.05 25.72
CA LEU A 179 -6.53 -5.40 25.38
C LEU A 179 -6.14 -5.00 23.95
N GLN A 180 -7.10 -5.07 23.02
CA GLN A 180 -6.87 -4.77 21.60
C GLN A 180 -6.67 -3.27 21.35
N SER A 181 -7.33 -2.41 22.13
CA SER A 181 -7.15 -0.95 22.04
C SER A 181 -5.74 -0.50 22.42
N THR A 182 -5.05 -1.21 23.32
CA THR A 182 -3.74 -0.76 23.82
C THR A 182 -2.64 -1.04 22.80
N LEU A 183 -2.56 -2.27 22.28
CA LEU A 183 -1.59 -2.60 21.23
C LEU A 183 -1.87 -1.84 19.94
N SER A 184 -3.12 -1.80 19.48
CA SER A 184 -3.43 -1.06 18.25
C SER A 184 -3.09 0.43 18.35
N ARG A 185 -3.34 1.08 19.50
CA ARG A 185 -2.98 2.48 19.75
C ARG A 185 -1.46 2.71 19.83
N TRP A 186 -0.69 1.70 20.22
CA TRP A 186 0.78 1.74 20.21
C TRP A 186 1.37 1.64 18.81
N PHE A 187 0.75 0.85 17.93
CA PHE A 187 1.22 0.67 16.55
C PHE A 187 0.63 1.68 15.57
N TRP A 188 -0.55 2.22 15.85
CA TRP A 188 -1.31 3.13 14.99
C TRP A 188 -1.83 4.27 15.85
N PRO A 189 -1.25 5.48 15.74
CA PRO A 189 -1.75 6.62 16.48
C PRO A 189 -3.09 7.06 15.90
N ALA A 190 -3.85 7.80 16.71
CA ALA A 190 -5.13 8.38 16.29
C ALA A 190 -4.98 9.67 15.47
N VAL A 191 -3.74 10.12 15.25
CA VAL A 191 -3.44 11.35 14.50
C VAL A 191 -3.51 11.04 13.01
N GLU A 192 -3.89 12.03 12.22
CA GLU A 192 -4.04 12.00 10.77
C GLU A 192 -2.77 12.57 10.07
N PRO A 193 -1.66 11.82 9.95
CA PRO A 193 -0.47 12.36 9.27
C PRO A 193 -0.49 12.32 7.74
N GLY A 194 0.28 13.20 7.13
CA GLY A 194 0.52 13.15 5.68
C GLY A 194 1.29 11.89 5.25
N TYR A 195 1.22 11.50 3.97
CA TYR A 195 1.95 10.34 3.42
C TYR A 195 3.48 10.43 3.57
N ALA A 196 4.02 11.63 3.80
CA ALA A 196 5.44 11.89 3.99
C ALA A 196 5.91 11.65 5.43
N GLU A 197 5.01 11.66 6.41
CA GLU A 197 5.33 11.61 7.84
C GLU A 197 5.18 10.18 8.39
N TRP A 198 5.86 9.20 7.79
CA TRP A 198 5.69 7.79 8.18
C TRP A 198 5.97 7.55 9.68
N ALA A 199 6.87 8.32 10.28
CA ALA A 199 7.20 8.28 11.70
C ALA A 199 5.99 8.55 12.61
N THR A 200 5.07 9.40 12.15
CA THR A 200 3.82 9.68 12.87
C THR A 200 2.72 8.67 12.55
N PHE A 201 2.89 7.82 11.54
CA PHE A 201 1.94 6.77 11.20
C PHE A 201 2.22 5.47 11.96
N VAL A 202 3.50 5.18 12.18
CA VAL A 202 3.95 4.13 13.07
C VAL A 202 3.81 4.69 14.48
N GLY A 203 2.84 4.20 15.25
CA GLY A 203 2.44 4.81 16.53
C GLY A 203 3.61 5.25 17.38
N GLY A 204 3.53 6.44 17.98
CA GLY A 204 4.70 7.13 18.54
C GLY A 204 5.54 6.29 19.51
N GLY A 205 4.92 5.35 20.23
CA GLY A 205 5.64 4.38 21.05
C GLY A 205 6.51 3.41 20.25
N PHE A 206 6.01 2.87 19.14
CA PHE A 206 6.79 2.00 18.26
C PHE A 206 7.90 2.76 17.52
N HIS A 207 7.61 3.97 17.01
CA HIS A 207 8.64 4.79 16.37
C HIS A 207 9.76 5.15 17.36
N LEU A 208 9.40 5.48 18.62
CA LEU A 208 10.36 5.72 19.69
C LEU A 208 11.22 4.47 19.96
N VAL A 209 10.63 3.29 20.09
CA VAL A 209 11.38 2.03 20.31
C VAL A 209 12.34 1.78 19.14
N LEU A 210 11.87 1.93 17.90
CA LEU A 210 12.71 1.77 16.71
C LEU A 210 13.89 2.76 16.70
N SER A 211 13.64 4.02 17.05
CA SER A 211 14.66 5.07 17.14
C SER A 211 15.67 4.76 18.26
N LEU A 212 15.21 4.31 19.42
CA LEU A 212 16.07 3.90 20.53
C LEU A 212 16.93 2.69 20.18
N MET A 213 16.38 1.70 19.44
CA MET A 213 17.16 0.56 18.95
C MET A 213 18.24 1.00 17.96
N ALA A 214 17.88 1.88 17.01
CA ALA A 214 18.84 2.44 16.05
C ALA A 214 19.95 3.23 16.75
N LEU A 215 19.61 4.08 17.73
CA LEU A 215 20.56 4.82 18.56
C LEU A 215 21.44 3.88 19.39
N ALA A 216 20.88 2.83 19.99
CA ALA A 216 21.63 1.87 20.80
C ALA A 216 22.62 1.05 19.95
N GLY A 217 22.19 0.51 18.81
CA GLY A 217 23.08 -0.25 17.92
C GLY A 217 24.20 0.60 17.33
N THR A 218 23.86 1.84 16.95
CA THR A 218 24.84 2.80 16.42
C THR A 218 25.78 3.29 17.52
N GLY A 219 25.27 3.65 18.69
CA GLY A 219 26.07 4.07 19.85
C GLY A 219 27.00 2.96 20.35
N PHE A 220 26.54 1.71 20.36
CA PHE A 220 27.37 0.56 20.65
C PHE A 220 28.51 0.43 19.64
N SER A 221 28.23 0.59 18.35
CA SER A 221 29.24 0.52 17.29
C SER A 221 30.23 1.67 17.34
N MET A 222 29.76 2.88 17.69
CA MET A 222 30.60 4.05 17.93
C MET A 222 31.57 3.79 19.10
N TYR A 223 31.05 3.29 20.22
CA TYR A 223 31.87 2.94 21.39
C TYR A 223 32.89 1.84 21.07
N ALA A 224 32.44 0.78 20.38
CA ALA A 224 33.26 -0.35 19.96
C ALA A 224 34.38 0.05 18.98
N SER A 225 34.16 1.12 18.21
CA SER A 225 35.09 1.61 17.20
C SER A 225 35.94 2.79 17.68
N TRP A 226 35.75 3.27 18.91
CA TRP A 226 36.48 4.41 19.46
C TRP A 226 37.99 4.13 19.47
N SER A 227 38.68 4.65 18.47
CA SER A 227 40.13 4.71 18.38
C SER A 227 40.52 6.19 18.32
N PRO A 228 41.52 6.65 19.10
CA PRO A 228 41.87 8.06 19.22
C PRO A 228 42.13 8.79 17.88
N ASN A 229 42.47 8.09 16.79
CA ASN A 229 43.00 8.73 15.58
C ASN A 229 42.23 8.46 14.26
N GLU A 230 41.31 7.50 14.17
CA GLU A 230 40.78 7.05 12.85
C GLU A 230 39.25 6.99 12.73
N SER A 231 38.49 7.02 13.83
CA SER A 231 37.04 6.72 13.82
C SER A 231 36.12 7.91 14.06
N ALA A 232 36.66 9.11 14.34
CA ALA A 232 35.86 10.27 14.77
C ALA A 232 34.84 10.71 13.70
N THR A 233 35.24 10.73 12.42
CA THR A 233 34.37 11.10 11.30
C THR A 233 33.20 10.12 11.14
N LEU A 234 33.47 8.82 11.21
CA LEU A 234 32.42 7.80 11.08
C LEU A 234 31.48 7.80 12.27
N MET A 235 32.01 8.05 13.46
CA MET A 235 31.19 8.25 14.66
C MET A 235 30.25 9.45 14.51
N LEU A 236 30.76 10.58 14.04
CA LEU A 236 29.96 11.78 13.83
C LEU A 236 28.88 11.52 12.78
N MET A 237 29.22 10.89 11.66
CA MET A 237 28.24 10.60 10.60
C MET A 237 27.19 9.57 11.02
N SER A 238 27.58 8.56 11.80
CA SER A 238 26.68 7.62 12.47
C SER A 238 25.66 8.34 13.36
N LEU A 239 26.13 9.28 14.19
CA LEU A 239 25.25 10.10 15.01
C LEU A 239 24.31 10.97 14.17
N VAL A 240 24.83 11.63 13.13
CA VAL A 240 24.04 12.45 12.20
C VAL A 240 22.97 11.59 11.51
N GLY A 241 23.32 10.40 11.02
CA GLY A 241 22.37 9.47 10.41
C GLY A 241 21.25 9.05 11.36
N CYS A 242 21.57 8.77 12.62
CA CYS A 242 20.58 8.50 13.65
C CYS A 242 19.67 9.69 13.96
N ILE A 243 20.22 10.91 14.04
CA ILE A 243 19.43 12.13 14.25
C ILE A 243 18.47 12.33 13.08
N ILE A 244 18.98 12.26 11.84
CA ILE A 244 18.15 12.39 10.62
C ILE A 244 17.03 11.35 10.61
N PHE A 245 17.32 10.10 10.99
CA PHE A 245 16.32 9.03 11.05
C PHE A 245 15.28 9.28 12.15
N THR A 246 15.72 9.62 13.36
CA THR A 246 14.85 9.81 14.55
C THR A 246 13.89 10.98 14.38
N PHE A 247 14.33 12.04 13.70
CA PHE A 247 13.51 13.24 13.47
C PHE A 247 12.85 13.26 12.08
N ASP A 248 12.94 12.15 11.32
CA ASP A 248 12.39 12.01 9.96
C ASP A 248 12.74 13.19 9.04
N LEU A 249 14.01 13.64 9.08
CA LEU A 249 14.48 14.81 8.32
C LEU A 249 14.73 14.49 6.84
N VAL A 250 14.52 13.24 6.42
CA VAL A 250 14.66 12.84 5.01
C VAL A 250 13.44 13.34 4.24
N PRO A 251 13.62 14.04 3.11
CA PRO A 251 12.50 14.54 2.32
C PRO A 251 11.58 13.39 1.87
N ALA A 252 10.33 13.74 1.57
CA ALA A 252 9.36 12.78 1.06
C ALA A 252 9.94 12.00 -0.13
N ASN A 253 9.76 10.68 -0.09
CA ASN A 253 10.28 9.79 -1.11
C ASN A 253 9.78 10.26 -2.48
N PRO A 254 10.68 10.63 -3.42
CA PRO A 254 10.29 11.14 -4.73
C PRO A 254 9.45 10.13 -5.53
N LEU A 255 9.48 8.85 -5.13
CA LEU A 255 8.74 7.75 -5.70
C LEU A 255 7.28 7.67 -5.24
N ALA A 256 6.84 8.53 -4.31
CA ALA A 256 5.42 8.70 -4.00
C ALA A 256 4.59 9.09 -5.25
N TYR A 257 5.25 9.63 -6.28
CA TYR A 257 4.66 9.96 -7.57
C TYR A 257 4.83 8.88 -8.65
N SER A 258 5.41 7.72 -8.34
CA SER A 258 5.61 6.66 -9.32
C SER A 258 4.28 5.97 -9.70
N PRO A 259 4.16 5.40 -10.91
CA PRO A 259 2.93 4.75 -11.34
C PRO A 259 2.54 3.53 -10.51
N HIS A 260 1.29 3.53 -10.05
CA HIS A 260 0.70 2.41 -9.32
C HIS A 260 -0.11 1.50 -10.24
N TYR A 261 0.13 0.20 -10.14
CA TYR A 261 -0.65 -0.87 -10.75
C TYR A 261 -1.42 -1.60 -9.65
N TYR A 262 -2.71 -1.76 -9.88
CA TYR A 262 -3.61 -2.41 -8.95
C TYR A 262 -3.92 -3.81 -9.46
N ALA A 263 -3.88 -4.78 -8.54
CA ALA A 263 -4.50 -6.06 -8.76
C ALA A 263 -6.00 -5.95 -8.46
N ALA A 264 -6.79 -6.93 -8.91
CA ALA A 264 -8.24 -6.94 -8.70
C ALA A 264 -8.65 -6.75 -7.22
N ASP A 265 -7.88 -7.31 -6.28
CA ASP A 265 -8.13 -7.26 -4.85
C ASP A 265 -7.64 -5.98 -4.13
N THR A 266 -7.07 -5.04 -4.89
CA THR A 266 -6.56 -3.76 -4.40
C THR A 266 -7.01 -2.58 -5.25
N ILE A 267 -8.00 -2.75 -6.13
CA ILE A 267 -8.50 -1.66 -6.95
C ILE A 267 -9.09 -0.58 -6.04
N ARG A 268 -8.47 0.59 -6.07
CA ARG A 268 -8.80 1.74 -5.25
C ARG A 268 -9.46 2.81 -6.11
N VAL A 269 -10.71 3.14 -5.80
CA VAL A 269 -11.40 4.30 -6.38
C VAL A 269 -11.25 5.46 -5.42
N VAL A 270 -10.40 6.41 -5.83
CA VAL A 270 -10.12 7.62 -5.07
C VAL A 270 -11.23 8.63 -5.29
N CYS A 271 -11.84 9.06 -4.19
CA CYS A 271 -12.85 10.09 -4.23
C CYS A 271 -12.27 11.43 -3.83
N PRO A 272 -12.35 12.45 -4.69
CA PRO A 272 -11.63 13.70 -4.51
C PRO A 272 -12.13 14.49 -3.30
N THR A 273 -11.35 14.54 -2.21
CA THR A 273 -11.66 15.45 -1.08
C THR A 273 -10.71 16.65 -1.01
N ARG A 274 -11.03 17.61 -0.13
CA ARG A 274 -10.16 18.76 0.17
C ARG A 274 -9.15 18.45 1.30
N GLU A 275 -9.35 17.35 2.03
CA GLU A 275 -8.57 17.01 3.23
C GLU A 275 -7.22 16.37 2.85
N GLN A 276 -6.34 16.12 3.82
CA GLN A 276 -5.08 15.38 3.58
C GLN A 276 -5.30 13.87 3.35
N TYR A 277 -6.51 13.43 3.66
CA TYR A 277 -6.98 12.06 3.57
C TYR A 277 -8.17 12.00 2.63
N ASP A 278 -8.24 10.92 1.87
CA ASP A 278 -9.37 10.63 1.01
C ASP A 278 -10.02 9.32 1.43
N ILE A 279 -11.33 9.23 1.19
CA ILE A 279 -12.02 7.95 1.24
C ILE A 279 -11.78 7.25 -0.08
N VAL A 280 -11.23 6.05 0.06
CA VAL A 280 -10.88 5.19 -1.03
C VAL A 280 -11.77 3.97 -0.95
N TYR A 281 -12.53 3.75 -2.00
CA TYR A 281 -13.38 2.59 -2.13
C TYR A 281 -12.58 1.47 -2.77
N ILE A 282 -12.47 0.34 -2.07
CA ILE A 282 -11.83 -0.86 -2.56
C ILE A 282 -12.91 -1.70 -3.22
N LEU A 283 -12.76 -1.95 -4.52
CA LEU A 283 -13.69 -2.77 -5.28
C LEU A 283 -13.72 -4.21 -4.74
N PRO A 284 -14.83 -4.94 -4.96
CA PRO A 284 -14.96 -6.32 -4.51
C PRO A 284 -14.05 -7.23 -5.32
N SER A 285 -13.68 -8.36 -4.71
CA SER A 285 -12.83 -9.39 -5.32
C SER A 285 -13.18 -10.76 -4.73
N ALA A 286 -12.66 -11.85 -5.29
CA ALA A 286 -12.77 -13.20 -4.71
C ALA A 286 -12.55 -13.18 -3.18
N GLY A 287 -13.58 -13.55 -2.42
CA GLY A 287 -13.53 -13.63 -0.96
C GLY A 287 -13.51 -12.29 -0.21
N ARG A 288 -13.81 -11.16 -0.86
CA ARG A 288 -13.93 -9.85 -0.21
C ARG A 288 -15.05 -9.01 -0.85
N GLY A 289 -15.96 -8.51 -0.02
CA GLY A 289 -16.95 -7.53 -0.46
C GLY A 289 -16.34 -6.16 -0.75
N PHE A 290 -17.20 -5.25 -1.19
CA PHE A 290 -16.90 -3.84 -1.36
C PHE A 290 -16.53 -3.20 -0.01
N ASP A 291 -15.47 -2.39 0.03
CA ASP A 291 -14.94 -1.81 1.26
C ASP A 291 -14.62 -0.32 1.10
N ALA A 292 -14.71 0.45 2.17
CA ALA A 292 -14.38 1.88 2.18
C ALA A 292 -13.32 2.13 3.25
N VAL A 293 -12.20 2.70 2.83
CA VAL A 293 -11.04 2.92 3.70
C VAL A 293 -10.66 4.39 3.68
N TYR A 294 -10.41 4.95 4.86
CA TYR A 294 -9.79 6.26 4.99
C TYR A 294 -8.28 6.10 4.81
N SER A 295 -7.75 6.71 3.76
CA SER A 295 -6.38 6.56 3.31
C SER A 295 -5.76 7.94 3.08
N PRO A 296 -4.48 8.16 3.44
CA PRO A 296 -3.77 9.38 3.07
C PRO A 296 -3.76 9.51 1.55
N LYS A 297 -3.75 10.76 1.07
CA LYS A 297 -3.67 11.02 -0.36
C LYS A 297 -2.39 10.45 -0.95
N ILE A 298 -2.53 9.44 -1.82
CA ILE A 298 -1.42 8.94 -2.62
C ILE A 298 -1.16 9.94 -3.75
N ALA A 299 0.01 10.56 -3.72
CA ALA A 299 0.32 11.67 -4.62
C ALA A 299 0.15 11.29 -6.11
N TYR A 300 0.52 10.06 -6.52
CA TYR A 300 0.29 9.60 -7.89
C TYR A 300 -1.20 9.53 -8.28
N GLU A 301 -2.05 8.97 -7.42
CA GLU A 301 -3.50 8.86 -7.64
C GLU A 301 -4.14 10.24 -7.79
N HIS A 302 -3.71 11.20 -6.96
CA HIS A 302 -4.31 12.52 -6.85
C HIS A 302 -3.75 13.56 -7.83
N LYS A 303 -2.49 13.39 -8.27
CA LYS A 303 -1.76 14.35 -9.13
C LYS A 303 -2.59 14.82 -10.32
N ARG A 304 -3.36 13.94 -10.95
CA ARG A 304 -4.15 14.26 -12.14
C ARG A 304 -5.49 14.89 -11.82
N ILE A 305 -6.18 14.37 -10.82
CA ILE A 305 -7.42 14.95 -10.30
C ILE A 305 -7.14 16.41 -9.88
N GLU A 306 -6.07 16.62 -9.13
CA GLU A 306 -5.64 17.95 -8.69
C GLU A 306 -5.17 18.84 -9.85
N LYS A 307 -4.41 18.30 -10.81
CA LYS A 307 -4.00 19.05 -12.01
C LYS A 307 -5.20 19.53 -12.82
N LYS A 308 -6.26 18.71 -12.93
CA LYS A 308 -7.51 19.12 -13.61
C LYS A 308 -8.30 20.12 -12.77
N LYS A 309 -8.41 19.93 -11.45
CA LYS A 309 -9.00 20.93 -10.54
C LYS A 309 -8.31 22.29 -10.69
N LYS A 310 -6.98 22.36 -10.67
CA LYS A 310 -6.24 23.62 -10.84
C LYS A 310 -6.48 24.31 -12.18
N LYS A 311 -6.78 23.55 -13.25
CA LYS A 311 -7.11 24.10 -14.57
C LYS A 311 -8.59 24.49 -14.73
N GLY A 312 -9.49 23.80 -14.03
CA GLY A 312 -10.93 24.02 -14.08
C GLY A 312 -11.46 25.03 -13.04
N ILE A 313 -10.69 25.32 -11.99
CA ILE A 313 -10.98 26.40 -11.02
C ILE A 313 -10.49 27.75 -11.59
N GLY A 314 -10.88 28.04 -12.83
CA GLY A 314 -11.19 29.41 -13.19
C GLY A 314 -12.64 29.62 -12.77
N GLN A 315 -12.86 30.12 -11.55
CA GLN A 315 -14.15 30.61 -11.07
C GLN A 315 -14.64 31.69 -12.05
N ARG A 316 -15.36 31.31 -13.11
CA ARG A 316 -16.00 32.33 -13.94
C ARG A 316 -17.46 32.55 -13.60
N ASP A 317 -18.25 31.56 -13.19
CA ASP A 317 -19.71 31.82 -13.02
C ASP A 317 -20.40 30.99 -11.92
N GLY A 318 -19.77 30.81 -10.74
CA GLY A 318 -20.47 30.31 -9.52
C GLY A 318 -20.98 28.85 -9.54
N HIS A 319 -21.10 28.23 -10.71
CA HIS A 319 -21.50 26.86 -10.88
C HIS A 319 -20.24 26.02 -11.15
N PRO A 320 -19.96 24.99 -10.35
CA PRO A 320 -19.00 23.98 -10.77
C PRO A 320 -19.58 23.33 -12.01
N LYS A 321 -19.15 23.76 -13.21
CA LYS A 321 -19.37 22.97 -14.43
C LYS A 321 -18.87 21.58 -14.09
N LEU A 322 -19.81 20.63 -13.95
CA LEU A 322 -19.50 19.21 -13.87
C LEU A 322 -18.35 18.98 -14.84
N LEU A 323 -17.22 18.50 -14.30
CA LEU A 323 -16.03 18.16 -15.07
C LEU A 323 -16.51 17.56 -16.39
N GLU A 324 -16.37 18.30 -17.51
CA GLU A 324 -16.89 17.87 -18.81
C GLU A 324 -16.66 16.38 -18.95
N ASP A 325 -17.71 15.58 -19.20
CA ASP A 325 -17.72 14.13 -18.94
C ASP A 325 -16.44 13.41 -19.43
N GLY A 326 -15.85 13.83 -20.56
CA GLY A 326 -14.59 13.31 -21.09
C GLY A 326 -13.36 13.45 -20.16
N ALA A 327 -13.39 14.39 -19.21
CA ALA A 327 -12.34 14.56 -18.22
C ALA A 327 -12.34 13.44 -17.17
N ILE A 328 -13.50 12.97 -16.72
CA ILE A 328 -13.59 11.85 -15.78
C ILE A 328 -13.25 10.55 -16.52
N PHE A 329 -13.79 10.33 -17.71
CA PHE A 329 -13.47 9.15 -18.52
C PHE A 329 -11.97 9.02 -18.82
N SER A 330 -11.30 10.10 -19.20
CA SER A 330 -9.84 10.06 -19.44
C SER A 330 -8.98 9.84 -18.18
N ILE A 331 -9.56 10.02 -16.98
CA ILE A 331 -8.96 9.57 -15.72
C ILE A 331 -9.22 8.07 -15.55
N PHE A 332 -10.46 7.65 -15.72
CA PHE A 332 -10.87 6.24 -15.60
C PHE A 332 -10.15 5.33 -16.60
N ASP A 333 -10.07 5.67 -17.88
CA ASP A 333 -9.34 4.92 -18.90
C ASP A 333 -7.90 4.63 -18.49
N ARG A 334 -7.24 5.62 -17.86
CA ARG A 334 -5.85 5.49 -17.43
C ARG A 334 -5.71 4.71 -16.13
N MET A 335 -6.70 4.78 -15.24
CA MET A 335 -6.77 3.89 -14.08
C MET A 335 -7.02 2.45 -14.53
N ILE A 336 -7.94 2.22 -15.45
CA ILE A 336 -8.23 0.91 -16.05
C ILE A 336 -7.01 0.35 -16.76
N ALA A 337 -6.25 1.18 -17.47
CA ALA A 337 -5.00 0.76 -18.11
C ALA A 337 -3.93 0.30 -17.10
N SER A 338 -3.99 0.74 -15.84
CA SER A 338 -3.08 0.28 -14.78
C SER A 338 -3.65 -0.87 -13.93
N ILE A 339 -4.91 -1.24 -14.13
CA ILE A 339 -5.55 -2.36 -13.44
C ILE A 339 -5.27 -3.67 -14.21
N GLN A 340 -4.68 -4.63 -13.51
CA GLN A 340 -4.43 -5.97 -14.03
C GLN A 340 -5.44 -6.94 -13.45
N MET A 341 -6.33 -7.44 -14.30
CA MET A 341 -7.31 -8.48 -13.97
C MET A 341 -7.13 -9.69 -14.89
N ASN A 342 -7.29 -10.90 -14.35
CA ASN A 342 -7.49 -12.12 -15.15
C ASN A 342 -8.99 -12.34 -15.42
N ASN A 343 -9.33 -13.36 -16.23
CA ASN A 343 -10.73 -13.64 -16.59
C ASN A 343 -11.60 -13.95 -15.36
N GLU A 344 -11.07 -14.73 -14.41
CA GLU A 344 -11.77 -15.08 -13.15
C GLU A 344 -12.10 -13.83 -12.33
N GLU A 345 -11.17 -12.88 -12.21
CA GLU A 345 -11.37 -11.64 -11.46
C GLU A 345 -12.39 -10.71 -12.15
N VAL A 346 -12.48 -10.73 -13.48
CA VAL A 346 -13.50 -9.98 -14.24
C VAL A 346 -14.87 -10.62 -14.07
N ASP A 347 -14.94 -11.96 -14.12
CA ASP A 347 -16.16 -12.71 -13.81
C ASP A 347 -16.63 -12.43 -12.39
N ASP A 348 -15.75 -12.50 -11.39
CA ASP A 348 -16.08 -12.20 -9.99
C ASP A 348 -16.67 -10.79 -9.82
N LEU A 349 -16.12 -9.80 -10.54
CA LEU A 349 -16.62 -8.43 -10.53
C LEU A 349 -18.01 -8.35 -11.17
N ALA A 350 -18.23 -9.02 -12.30
CA ALA A 350 -19.53 -9.08 -12.97
C ALA A 350 -20.59 -9.79 -12.12
N MET A 351 -20.19 -10.90 -11.48
CA MET A 351 -21.00 -11.66 -10.56
C MET A 351 -21.42 -10.81 -9.37
N TRP A 352 -20.49 -10.03 -8.80
CA TRP A 352 -20.82 -9.09 -7.74
C TRP A 352 -21.78 -8.00 -8.23
N LEU A 353 -21.49 -7.37 -9.38
CA LEU A 353 -22.28 -6.24 -9.89
C LEU A 353 -23.70 -6.61 -10.30
N TYR A 354 -23.91 -7.77 -10.95
CA TYR A 354 -25.16 -8.08 -11.67
C TYR A 354 -25.91 -9.30 -11.16
N PHE A 355 -25.25 -10.21 -10.42
CA PHE A 355 -25.88 -11.44 -9.96
C PHE A 355 -26.32 -11.36 -8.50
N ALA A 356 -26.57 -10.15 -8.00
CA ALA A 356 -27.05 -9.88 -6.64
C ALA A 356 -28.45 -10.49 -6.35
N ASP A 357 -29.18 -10.98 -7.36
CA ASP A 357 -30.58 -11.44 -7.22
C ASP A 357 -30.78 -12.94 -7.42
N ASN A 358 -29.83 -13.63 -8.02
CA ASN A 358 -30.05 -15.00 -8.50
C ASN A 358 -30.05 -16.04 -7.37
N ARG A 359 -31.24 -16.30 -6.80
CA ARG A 359 -31.57 -17.48 -5.96
C ARG A 359 -31.26 -18.83 -6.64
N ARG A 360 -31.12 -18.84 -7.96
CA ARG A 360 -30.69 -20.02 -8.74
C ARG A 360 -29.27 -20.50 -8.43
N ALA A 361 -28.50 -19.75 -7.63
CA ALA A 361 -27.17 -20.17 -7.20
C ALA A 361 -27.19 -21.18 -6.04
N GLU A 362 -28.35 -21.47 -5.42
CA GLU A 362 -28.51 -22.51 -4.39
C GLU A 362 -28.13 -23.90 -4.96
N GLY A 363 -26.86 -24.27 -4.82
CA GLY A 363 -26.28 -25.52 -5.37
C GLY A 363 -24.91 -25.34 -6.01
N ASN A 364 -24.54 -24.10 -6.34
CA ASN A 364 -23.31 -23.78 -7.05
C ASN A 364 -22.27 -23.39 -6.00
N ALA A 365 -21.00 -23.81 -6.18
CA ALA A 365 -19.88 -23.37 -5.32
C ALA A 365 -19.86 -21.83 -5.12
N TRP A 366 -20.38 -21.10 -6.12
CA TRP A 366 -20.54 -19.65 -6.16
C TRP A 366 -21.55 -19.07 -5.17
N ALA A 367 -22.68 -19.73 -4.85
CA ALA A 367 -23.55 -19.23 -3.77
C ALA A 367 -22.89 -19.29 -2.41
N THR A 368 -22.01 -20.27 -2.21
CA THR A 368 -21.22 -20.40 -0.99
C THR A 368 -20.18 -19.30 -0.90
N GLU A 369 -19.56 -18.91 -2.02
CA GLU A 369 -18.68 -17.74 -2.12
C GLU A 369 -19.44 -16.42 -1.92
N ARG A 370 -20.65 -16.31 -2.43
CA ARG A 370 -21.51 -15.13 -2.26
C ARG A 370 -21.97 -14.96 -0.81
N LEU A 371 -22.37 -16.03 -0.12
CA LEU A 371 -22.62 -16.02 1.32
C LEU A 371 -21.39 -15.56 2.11
N LYS A 372 -20.18 -15.88 1.63
CA LYS A 372 -18.94 -15.32 2.20
C LYS A 372 -18.82 -13.83 1.88
N MET A 373 -19.13 -13.37 0.66
CA MET A 373 -19.09 -11.94 0.31
C MET A 373 -20.10 -11.10 1.11
N GLU A 374 -21.37 -11.52 1.21
CA GLU A 374 -22.41 -10.85 2.02
C GLU A 374 -22.01 -10.73 3.50
N LYS A 375 -21.21 -11.68 3.97
CA LYS A 375 -20.66 -11.73 5.32
C LYS A 375 -19.47 -10.78 5.52
N TYR A 376 -18.73 -10.44 4.47
CA TYR A 376 -17.70 -9.40 4.50
C TYR A 376 -18.31 -7.99 4.39
N THR A 377 -19.41 -7.84 3.64
CA THR A 377 -20.21 -6.60 3.63
C THR A 377 -20.87 -6.31 4.99
N ALA A 378 -20.94 -7.30 5.90
CA ALA A 378 -21.47 -7.11 7.25
C ALA A 378 -20.64 -6.16 8.14
N MET A 379 -19.34 -5.98 7.84
CA MET A 379 -18.53 -4.96 8.53
C MET A 379 -19.01 -3.55 8.17
N TRP A 380 -19.41 -3.36 6.91
CA TRP A 380 -20.09 -2.16 6.43
C TRP A 380 -21.46 -1.98 7.11
N ARG A 381 -22.23 -3.05 7.33
CA ARG A 381 -23.56 -3.00 7.97
C ARG A 381 -23.57 -2.42 9.38
N LYS A 382 -22.54 -2.66 10.20
CA LYS A 382 -22.52 -2.19 11.60
C LYS A 382 -22.14 -0.72 11.72
N ASP A 383 -21.25 -0.26 10.86
CA ASP A 383 -20.83 1.14 10.85
C ASP A 383 -21.81 2.01 10.04
N CYS A 384 -22.54 1.40 9.10
CA CYS A 384 -23.62 2.05 8.36
C CYS A 384 -25.00 1.88 9.00
N SER A 385 -25.23 0.99 9.98
CA SER A 385 -26.57 0.84 10.58
C SER A 385 -27.02 2.08 11.34
N GLU A 386 -26.07 2.82 11.96
CA GLU A 386 -26.33 4.14 12.56
C GLU A 386 -26.62 5.23 11.49
N ILE A 387 -26.27 4.95 10.23
CA ILE A 387 -26.39 5.87 9.08
C ILE A 387 -27.64 5.55 8.26
N THR A 388 -28.04 4.27 8.22
CA THR A 388 -29.27 3.83 7.57
C THR A 388 -30.49 4.42 8.23
N ASP A 389 -30.48 4.70 9.53
CA ASP A 389 -31.61 5.38 10.18
C ASP A 389 -31.85 6.80 9.62
N ASN A 390 -30.83 7.41 9.00
CA ASN A 390 -30.88 8.71 8.33
C ASN A 390 -30.74 8.65 6.80
N PHE A 391 -31.00 7.49 6.17
CA PHE A 391 -30.89 7.35 4.70
C PHE A 391 -31.83 8.31 3.95
N LYS A 392 -32.94 8.73 4.58
CA LYS A 392 -33.82 9.82 4.10
C LYS A 392 -33.07 11.13 3.77
N ASN A 393 -31.96 11.40 4.44
CA ASN A 393 -31.16 12.61 4.26
C ASN A 393 -29.82 12.35 3.56
N ASN A 394 -29.52 11.10 3.22
CA ASN A 394 -28.20 10.69 2.73
C ASN A 394 -28.38 9.77 1.52
N PHE A 395 -28.61 10.41 0.37
CA PHE A 395 -29.18 9.82 -0.85
C PHE A 395 -28.22 8.90 -1.63
N VAL A 396 -27.51 7.99 -0.94
CA VAL A 396 -26.31 7.31 -1.39
C VAL A 396 -25.15 8.29 -1.55
N GLY A 397 -24.08 8.09 -0.78
CA GLY A 397 -22.91 8.96 -0.85
C GLY A 397 -22.41 9.06 -2.29
N LYS A 398 -22.40 10.26 -2.88
CA LYS A 398 -21.94 10.54 -4.26
C LYS A 398 -20.66 9.78 -4.64
N ASN A 399 -19.73 9.70 -3.71
CA ASN A 399 -18.45 9.02 -3.84
C ASN A 399 -18.58 7.48 -3.95
N LEU A 400 -19.54 6.90 -3.23
CA LEU A 400 -19.88 5.49 -3.32
C LEU A 400 -20.48 5.16 -4.68
N VAL A 401 -21.42 5.97 -5.16
CA VAL A 401 -22.01 5.79 -6.49
C VAL A 401 -20.94 5.91 -7.58
N LEU A 402 -20.01 6.86 -7.44
CA LEU A 402 -18.85 6.99 -8.32
C LEU A 402 -17.99 5.73 -8.34
N ALA A 403 -17.77 5.10 -7.18
CA ALA A 403 -16.99 3.87 -7.08
C ALA A 403 -17.68 2.67 -7.72
N VAL A 404 -19.00 2.54 -7.55
CA VAL A 404 -19.77 1.48 -8.22
C VAL A 404 -19.86 1.72 -9.73
N TRP A 405 -20.04 2.97 -10.15
CA TRP A 405 -19.97 3.33 -11.57
C TRP A 405 -18.59 3.03 -12.17
N PHE A 406 -17.50 3.34 -11.46
CA PHE A 406 -16.16 2.98 -11.88
C PHE A 406 -15.99 1.46 -12.03
N ALA A 407 -16.56 0.67 -11.11
CA ALA A 407 -16.54 -0.79 -11.20
C ALA A 407 -17.26 -1.30 -12.45
N GLU A 408 -18.45 -0.76 -12.75
CA GLU A 408 -19.19 -1.09 -13.96
C GLU A 408 -18.43 -0.67 -15.22
N TYR A 409 -17.82 0.52 -15.24
CA TYR A 409 -17.02 0.96 -16.37
C TYR A 409 -15.78 0.08 -16.59
N LEU A 410 -15.11 -0.33 -15.52
CA LEU A 410 -14.00 -1.28 -15.58
C LEU A 410 -14.45 -2.62 -16.18
N LEU A 411 -15.59 -3.14 -15.73
CA LEU A 411 -16.17 -4.37 -16.27
C LEU A 411 -16.50 -4.22 -17.76
N PHE A 412 -17.15 -3.13 -18.16
CA PHE A 412 -17.46 -2.84 -19.55
C PHE A 412 -16.18 -2.84 -20.42
N ARG A 413 -15.12 -2.16 -19.98
CA ARG A 413 -13.82 -2.14 -20.68
C ARG A 413 -13.10 -3.48 -20.71
N LYS A 414 -13.55 -4.45 -19.91
CA LYS A 414 -13.00 -5.81 -19.82
C LYS A 414 -14.02 -6.88 -20.25
N ILE A 415 -15.13 -6.50 -20.88
CA ILE A 415 -16.25 -7.41 -21.21
C ILE A 415 -15.83 -8.58 -22.11
N GLY A 416 -14.78 -8.38 -22.93
CA GLY A 416 -14.20 -9.45 -23.75
C GLY A 416 -13.47 -10.55 -22.96
N MET A 417 -13.19 -10.32 -21.67
CA MET A 417 -12.55 -11.29 -20.77
C MET A 417 -13.55 -12.13 -19.98
N LEU A 418 -14.85 -11.80 -20.05
CA LEU A 418 -15.90 -12.56 -19.38
C LEU A 418 -16.03 -13.97 -19.93
N SER A 419 -16.35 -14.92 -19.04
CA SER A 419 -16.75 -16.26 -19.42
C SER A 419 -18.04 -16.26 -20.24
N LYS A 420 -18.27 -17.36 -20.97
CA LYS A 420 -19.46 -17.52 -21.80
C LYS A 420 -20.75 -17.51 -20.97
N GLU A 421 -20.64 -17.90 -19.70
CA GLU A 421 -21.72 -17.96 -18.73
C GLU A 421 -22.05 -16.58 -18.14
N ALA A 422 -21.04 -15.77 -17.79
CA ALA A 422 -21.25 -14.47 -17.16
C ALA A 422 -21.63 -13.37 -18.17
N LYS A 423 -21.11 -13.46 -19.40
CA LYS A 423 -21.26 -12.42 -20.42
C LYS A 423 -22.72 -12.08 -20.80
N PRO A 424 -23.63 -13.04 -21.07
CA PRO A 424 -24.99 -12.72 -21.47
C PRO A 424 -25.77 -11.95 -20.40
N GLU A 425 -25.65 -12.36 -19.13
CA GLU A 425 -26.33 -11.69 -18.03
C GLU A 425 -25.74 -10.29 -17.79
N ALA A 426 -24.41 -10.16 -17.78
CA ALA A 426 -23.77 -8.87 -17.62
C ALA A 426 -24.19 -7.90 -18.74
N CYS A 427 -24.22 -8.37 -19.99
CA CYS A 427 -24.72 -7.59 -21.13
C CYS A 427 -26.22 -7.25 -20.99
N ALA A 428 -27.05 -8.15 -20.44
CA ALA A 428 -28.47 -7.91 -20.27
C ALA A 428 -28.79 -6.89 -19.16
N GLN A 429 -27.91 -6.76 -18.17
CA GLN A 429 -28.05 -5.79 -17.07
C GLN A 429 -27.39 -4.44 -17.39
N LEU A 430 -26.36 -4.45 -18.25
CA LEU A 430 -25.73 -3.24 -18.77
C LEU A 430 -26.72 -2.43 -19.60
N PHE A 431 -26.82 -1.15 -19.30
CA PHE A 431 -27.60 -0.20 -20.07
C PHE A 431 -26.82 0.27 -21.33
N LYS A 432 -27.42 1.17 -22.13
CA LYS A 432 -26.90 1.69 -23.40
C LYS A 432 -25.56 2.43 -23.25
N TRP A 433 -24.45 1.79 -23.63
CA TRP A 433 -23.18 2.50 -23.84
C TRP A 433 -23.15 3.20 -25.20
N LYS A 434 -22.91 4.52 -25.23
CA LYS A 434 -22.88 5.27 -26.50
C LYS A 434 -21.73 4.74 -27.37
N GLY A 435 -22.05 4.33 -28.60
CA GLY A 435 -21.06 3.86 -29.59
C GLY A 435 -20.96 2.35 -29.73
N GLU A 436 -21.57 1.58 -28.84
CA GLU A 436 -21.76 0.14 -28.99
C GLU A 436 -23.27 -0.14 -28.87
N GLU A 437 -23.90 -0.76 -29.88
CA GLU A 437 -25.29 -1.20 -29.79
C GLU A 437 -25.39 -2.41 -28.83
N LEU A 438 -25.21 -2.16 -27.54
CA LEU A 438 -25.64 -3.09 -26.51
C LEU A 438 -27.16 -3.06 -26.50
N TYR A 439 -27.77 -4.23 -26.72
CA TYR A 439 -29.22 -4.40 -26.67
C TYR A 439 -29.75 -3.83 -25.36
N ILE A 440 -30.65 -2.84 -25.44
CA ILE A 440 -31.42 -2.41 -24.27
C ILE A 440 -32.34 -3.57 -23.91
N SER A 441 -31.94 -4.35 -22.92
CA SER A 441 -32.81 -5.33 -22.32
C SER A 441 -33.97 -4.60 -21.64
N GLU A 442 -35.19 -5.07 -21.82
CA GLU A 442 -36.34 -4.64 -21.00
C GLU A 442 -36.07 -4.80 -19.50
N HIS A 443 -35.08 -5.62 -19.12
CA HIS A 443 -34.70 -5.95 -17.75
C HIS A 443 -33.50 -5.15 -17.21
N ALA A 444 -33.01 -4.13 -17.93
CA ALA A 444 -31.91 -3.31 -17.42
C ALA A 444 -32.30 -2.54 -16.15
N ILE A 445 -31.40 -2.49 -15.17
CA ILE A 445 -31.66 -1.89 -13.86
C ILE A 445 -32.03 -0.41 -14.02
N GLY A 446 -33.18 0.00 -13.49
CA GLY A 446 -33.60 1.39 -13.50
C GLY A 446 -34.12 1.90 -14.85
N ASN A 447 -34.34 1.01 -15.82
CA ASN A 447 -34.86 1.37 -17.16
C ASN A 447 -36.29 1.96 -17.13
N LYS A 448 -37.01 1.81 -16.01
CA LYS A 448 -38.34 2.42 -15.84
C LYS A 448 -38.25 3.95 -15.80
N PRO A 449 -39.26 4.68 -16.29
CA PRO A 449 -39.27 6.13 -16.24
C PRO A 449 -39.47 6.65 -14.81
N GLY A 450 -38.91 7.84 -14.55
CA GLY A 450 -39.10 8.62 -13.33
C GLY A 450 -38.72 7.90 -12.02
N LEU A 451 -39.50 8.15 -10.98
CA LEU A 451 -39.28 7.70 -9.61
C LEU A 451 -39.23 6.18 -9.53
N GLU A 452 -39.99 5.46 -10.35
CA GLU A 452 -39.97 4.00 -10.34
C GLU A 452 -38.62 3.43 -10.77
N GLY A 453 -38.02 3.95 -11.84
CA GLY A 453 -36.68 3.53 -12.26
C GLY A 453 -35.60 3.96 -11.28
N TYR A 454 -35.73 5.18 -10.73
CA TYR A 454 -34.82 5.64 -9.69
C TYR A 454 -34.87 4.72 -8.45
N MET A 455 -36.08 4.41 -7.97
CA MET A 455 -36.28 3.53 -6.81
C MET A 455 -35.75 2.12 -7.06
N GLU A 456 -35.96 1.57 -8.26
CA GLU A 456 -35.40 0.28 -8.67
C GLU A 456 -33.87 0.31 -8.63
N ALA A 457 -33.24 1.34 -9.20
CA ALA A 457 -31.78 1.48 -9.22
C ALA A 457 -31.20 1.63 -7.80
N VAL A 458 -31.89 2.35 -6.91
CA VAL A 458 -31.44 2.51 -5.51
C VAL A 458 -31.72 1.29 -4.67
N GLN A 459 -32.84 0.60 -4.87
CA GLN A 459 -33.08 -0.70 -4.25
C GLN A 459 -32.00 -1.71 -4.66
N TYR A 460 -31.65 -1.71 -5.95
CA TYR A 460 -30.58 -2.55 -6.48
C TYR A 460 -29.24 -2.22 -5.81
N LEU A 461 -28.87 -0.94 -5.73
CA LEU A 461 -27.63 -0.51 -5.09
C LEU A 461 -27.62 -0.82 -3.59
N CYS A 462 -28.72 -0.58 -2.87
CA CYS A 462 -28.87 -0.95 -1.46
C CYS A 462 -28.66 -2.45 -1.27
N LYS A 463 -29.24 -3.26 -2.17
CA LYS A 463 -29.13 -4.72 -2.15
C LYS A 463 -27.70 -5.19 -2.42
N LEU A 464 -27.04 -4.61 -3.43
CA LEU A 464 -25.63 -4.84 -3.75
C LEU A 464 -24.72 -4.61 -2.52
N LEU A 465 -25.05 -3.59 -1.74
CA LEU A 465 -24.35 -3.21 -0.51
C LEU A 465 -24.86 -3.94 0.74
N GLY A 466 -25.87 -4.81 0.61
CA GLY A 466 -26.47 -5.55 1.71
C GLY A 466 -27.14 -4.68 2.77
N VAL A 467 -27.70 -3.53 2.36
CA VAL A 467 -28.43 -2.56 3.18
C VAL A 467 -29.93 -2.60 2.84
N LYS A 468 -30.78 -2.39 3.85
CA LYS A 468 -32.23 -2.29 3.64
C LYS A 468 -32.54 -0.93 3.00
N SER A 469 -33.23 -0.94 1.86
CA SER A 469 -33.74 0.29 1.26
C SER A 469 -34.78 0.95 2.17
N GLN A 470 -34.69 2.26 2.35
CA GLN A 470 -35.74 3.05 3.01
C GLN A 470 -36.72 3.65 2.00
N HIS A 471 -37.89 4.07 2.49
CA HIS A 471 -38.89 4.77 1.69
C HIS A 471 -38.44 6.18 1.33
N VAL A 472 -38.52 6.51 0.04
CA VAL A 472 -38.45 7.89 -0.46
C VAL A 472 -39.71 8.64 -0.08
N ASP A 473 -39.55 9.91 0.30
CA ASP A 473 -40.66 10.79 0.63
C ASP A 473 -41.53 11.05 -0.62
N PRO A 474 -42.82 10.65 -0.63
CA PRO A 474 -43.72 10.91 -1.75
C PRO A 474 -43.86 12.39 -2.11
N ALA A 475 -43.62 13.30 -1.16
CA ALA A 475 -43.75 14.75 -1.37
C ALA A 475 -42.77 15.30 -2.42
N GLN A 476 -41.67 14.61 -2.69
CA GLN A 476 -40.62 15.03 -3.62
C GLN A 476 -40.68 14.30 -4.99
N LYS A 477 -41.75 13.54 -5.26
CA LYS A 477 -41.87 12.68 -6.45
C LYS A 477 -41.54 13.39 -7.78
N HIS A 478 -42.08 14.58 -8.03
CA HIS A 478 -41.90 15.27 -9.32
C HIS A 478 -40.43 15.62 -9.59
N ILE A 479 -39.68 15.96 -8.54
CA ILE A 479 -38.25 16.31 -8.64
C ILE A 479 -37.45 15.06 -9.00
N TYR A 480 -37.75 13.93 -8.34
CA TYR A 480 -37.13 12.64 -8.66
C TYR A 480 -37.43 12.24 -10.11
N ASP A 481 -38.68 12.40 -10.56
CA ASP A 481 -39.10 12.07 -11.91
C ASP A 481 -38.27 12.85 -12.97
N GLU A 482 -38.20 14.17 -12.82
CA GLU A 482 -37.51 15.03 -13.77
C GLU A 482 -36.00 14.76 -13.80
N LEU A 483 -35.35 14.75 -12.63
CA LEU A 483 -33.90 14.56 -12.52
C LEU A 483 -33.46 13.17 -12.96
N TRP A 484 -34.24 12.13 -12.65
CA TRP A 484 -33.93 10.77 -13.07
C TRP A 484 -34.06 10.60 -14.57
N ASN A 485 -35.17 11.05 -15.16
CA ASN A 485 -35.39 10.98 -16.60
C ASN A 485 -34.30 11.72 -17.37
N GLN A 486 -33.89 12.90 -16.88
CA GLN A 486 -32.79 13.64 -17.47
C GLN A 486 -31.47 12.87 -17.34
N SER A 487 -31.18 12.29 -16.17
CA SER A 487 -29.94 11.55 -15.93
C SER A 487 -29.83 10.29 -16.78
N ILE A 488 -30.91 9.50 -16.92
CA ILE A 488 -30.94 8.34 -17.82
C ILE A 488 -30.75 8.75 -19.27
N LYS A 489 -31.39 9.84 -19.70
CA LYS A 489 -31.31 10.29 -21.09
C LYS A 489 -29.89 10.70 -21.49
N GLU A 490 -29.14 11.27 -20.55
CA GLU A 490 -27.80 11.81 -20.79
C GLU A 490 -26.69 10.76 -20.64
N GLN A 491 -26.87 9.80 -19.73
CA GLN A 491 -25.82 8.88 -19.28
C GLN A 491 -25.88 7.51 -19.97
N GLU A 492 -24.74 6.81 -19.94
CA GLU A 492 -24.50 5.56 -20.66
C GLU A 492 -24.82 4.30 -19.83
N SER A 493 -24.96 4.47 -18.51
CA SER A 493 -25.20 3.35 -17.61
C SER A 493 -26.10 3.74 -16.45
N THR A 494 -26.70 2.76 -15.78
CA THR A 494 -27.54 3.00 -14.60
C THR A 494 -26.74 3.63 -13.47
N PHE A 495 -25.51 3.16 -13.22
CA PHE A 495 -24.67 3.76 -12.17
C PHE A 495 -24.14 5.14 -12.58
N ALA A 496 -23.89 5.39 -13.88
CA ALA A 496 -23.60 6.73 -14.38
C ALA A 496 -24.79 7.68 -14.17
N ALA A 497 -26.01 7.21 -14.47
CA ALA A 497 -27.25 7.96 -14.25
C ALA A 497 -27.47 8.24 -12.76
N LEU A 498 -27.26 7.27 -11.87
CA LEU A 498 -27.28 7.48 -10.42
C LEU A 498 -26.24 8.49 -9.95
N TYR A 499 -25.02 8.44 -10.52
CA TYR A 499 -23.97 9.40 -10.16
C TYR A 499 -24.33 10.82 -10.60
N ALA A 500 -24.78 10.97 -11.86
CA ALA A 500 -25.24 12.24 -12.40
C ALA A 500 -26.43 12.80 -11.59
N PHE A 501 -27.39 11.94 -11.25
CA PHE A 501 -28.49 12.29 -10.35
C PHE A 501 -27.96 12.82 -9.02
N SER A 502 -27.05 12.09 -8.37
CA SER A 502 -26.49 12.49 -7.06
C SER A 502 -25.76 13.84 -7.13
N CYS A 503 -25.12 14.15 -8.26
CA CYS A 503 -24.47 15.43 -8.48
C CYS A 503 -25.50 16.56 -8.63
N LYS A 504 -26.48 16.41 -9.53
CA LYS A 504 -27.53 17.42 -9.76
C LYS A 504 -28.34 17.68 -8.49
N TRP A 505 -28.71 16.63 -7.77
CA TRP A 505 -29.40 16.74 -6.49
C TRP A 505 -28.59 17.56 -5.48
N SER A 506 -27.29 17.28 -5.34
CA SER A 506 -26.40 18.03 -4.43
C SER A 506 -26.22 19.49 -4.82
N GLU A 507 -26.37 19.82 -6.10
CA GLU A 507 -26.30 21.19 -6.61
C GLU A 507 -27.60 21.97 -6.34
N ILE A 508 -28.77 21.32 -6.49
CA ILE A 508 -30.09 21.95 -6.33
C ILE A 508 -30.43 22.19 -4.86
N TYR A 509 -30.25 21.18 -4.02
CA TYR A 509 -30.67 21.24 -2.60
C TYR A 509 -29.54 21.66 -1.66
N GLY A 510 -28.33 21.83 -2.20
CA GLY A 510 -27.18 22.36 -1.50
C GLY A 510 -26.63 21.45 -0.40
N TYR A 511 -25.44 21.82 0.07
CA TYR A 511 -24.86 21.31 1.31
C TYR A 511 -25.51 22.08 2.47
N ASN A 512 -26.70 21.69 2.93
CA ASN A 512 -27.24 22.28 4.14
C ASN A 512 -26.54 21.65 5.36
N ASN A 513 -25.34 22.16 5.67
CA ASN A 513 -24.52 21.69 6.80
C ASN A 513 -25.28 21.81 8.13
N ASP A 514 -26.21 22.76 8.23
CA ASP A 514 -26.98 23.03 9.44
C ASP A 514 -28.13 22.02 9.64
N GLU A 515 -28.60 21.37 8.57
CA GLU A 515 -29.62 20.31 8.62
C GLU A 515 -29.01 18.89 8.64
N GLY A 516 -27.68 18.79 8.77
CA GLY A 516 -26.97 17.50 8.82
C GLY A 516 -26.85 16.79 7.46
N TRP A 517 -27.00 17.52 6.35
CA TRP A 517 -26.72 17.00 5.00
C TRP A 517 -25.22 16.89 4.79
N HIS A 518 -24.62 15.90 5.43
CA HIS A 518 -23.20 15.63 5.31
C HIS A 518 -22.94 14.68 4.13
N ILE A 519 -22.48 15.24 3.01
CA ILE A 519 -21.81 14.48 1.92
C ILE A 519 -20.41 14.04 2.39
N PHE A 520 -20.01 14.36 3.63
CA PHE A 520 -18.78 13.85 4.20
C PHE A 520 -18.79 12.33 4.14
N PRO A 521 -17.78 11.74 3.51
CA PRO A 521 -17.75 10.31 3.34
C PRO A 521 -17.65 9.67 4.75
N LEU A 522 -18.29 8.52 4.89
CA LEU A 522 -18.44 7.76 6.14
C LEU A 522 -17.10 7.76 6.91
N ARG A 523 -17.01 8.44 8.08
CA ARG A 523 -15.80 8.33 8.90
C ARG A 523 -15.69 6.88 9.37
N PRO A 524 -14.66 6.11 8.96
CA PRO A 524 -14.54 4.76 9.48
C PRO A 524 -14.29 4.85 10.99
N LYS A 525 -15.00 4.05 11.78
CA LYS A 525 -14.84 3.97 13.25
C LYS A 525 -13.44 3.56 13.68
N SER A 526 -12.59 3.16 12.74
CA SER A 526 -11.20 2.81 12.98
C SER A 526 -10.38 3.12 11.73
N ALA A 527 -9.21 3.72 11.94
CA ALA A 527 -8.17 3.86 10.93
C ALA A 527 -7.54 2.48 10.62
N TYR A 528 -8.36 1.50 10.19
CA TYR A 528 -7.84 0.30 9.54
C TYR A 528 -7.30 0.71 8.20
N VAL A 529 -6.11 1.27 8.24
CA VAL A 529 -5.36 1.59 7.05
C VAL A 529 -5.20 0.32 6.23
N ASP A 530 -5.58 0.39 4.96
CA ASP A 530 -5.49 -0.74 4.06
C ASP A 530 -4.03 -1.14 3.82
N LEU A 531 -3.84 -2.35 3.30
CA LEU A 531 -2.51 -2.90 3.10
C LEU A 531 -1.67 -2.05 2.12
N VAL A 532 -2.30 -1.43 1.12
CA VAL A 532 -1.61 -0.56 0.16
C VAL A 532 -1.00 0.63 0.88
N THR A 533 -1.81 1.34 1.66
CA THR A 533 -1.34 2.47 2.44
C THR A 533 -0.24 2.05 3.42
N TRP A 534 -0.39 0.91 4.10
CA TRP A 534 0.63 0.35 4.99
C TRP A 534 1.98 0.18 4.26
N HIS A 535 1.98 -0.39 3.05
CA HIS A 535 3.20 -0.55 2.25
C HIS A 535 3.83 0.78 1.85
N ILE A 536 3.02 1.78 1.49
CA ILE A 536 3.51 3.10 1.08
C ILE A 536 4.25 3.78 2.24
N PHE A 537 3.71 3.74 3.45
CA PHE A 537 4.36 4.30 4.61
C PHE A 537 5.67 3.60 4.93
N TRP A 538 5.67 2.27 4.94
CA TRP A 538 6.91 1.53 5.19
C TRP A 538 7.96 1.80 4.13
N ARG A 539 7.57 2.04 2.88
CA ARG A 539 8.50 2.42 1.83
C ARG A 539 9.20 3.75 2.12
N GLN A 540 8.51 4.72 2.71
CA GLN A 540 9.14 5.94 3.21
C GLN A 540 10.13 5.60 4.33
N GLY A 541 9.76 4.76 5.30
CA GLY A 541 10.69 4.32 6.36
C GLY A 541 11.95 3.62 5.83
N TRP A 542 11.80 2.71 4.86
CA TRP A 542 12.91 2.07 4.17
C TRP A 542 13.78 3.06 3.40
N TYR A 543 13.16 4.02 2.71
CA TYR A 543 13.86 5.08 2.01
C TYR A 543 14.67 5.96 2.99
N THR A 544 14.06 6.39 4.09
CA THR A 544 14.73 7.13 5.16
C THR A 544 15.91 6.34 5.71
N ALA A 545 15.72 5.05 6.02
CA ALA A 545 16.80 4.17 6.51
C ALA A 545 17.96 4.06 5.51
N ILE A 546 17.67 3.88 4.22
CA ILE A 546 18.66 3.82 3.15
C ILE A 546 19.44 5.13 3.04
N ILE A 547 18.77 6.28 3.02
CA ILE A 547 19.44 7.58 2.94
C ILE A 547 20.33 7.83 4.15
N CYS A 548 19.84 7.52 5.37
CA CYS A 548 20.66 7.62 6.57
C CYS A 548 21.89 6.73 6.49
N GLN A 549 21.74 5.48 6.04
CA GLN A 549 22.87 4.57 5.88
C GLN A 549 23.87 5.06 4.81
N LEU A 550 23.41 5.68 3.71
CA LEU A 550 24.29 6.29 2.71
C LEU A 550 25.11 7.40 3.34
N ILE A 551 24.49 8.33 4.07
CA ILE A 551 25.17 9.45 4.74
C ILE A 551 26.29 8.96 5.65
N ILE A 552 26.05 7.86 6.38
CA ILE A 552 27.05 7.22 7.25
C ILE A 552 28.26 6.74 6.44
N LEU A 553 28.06 6.21 5.23
CA LEU A 553 29.12 5.62 4.41
C LEU A 553 29.78 6.58 3.43
N VAL A 554 29.17 7.73 3.11
CA VAL A 554 29.69 8.71 2.13
C VAL A 554 31.17 9.07 2.39
N PRO A 555 31.62 9.41 3.62
CA PRO A 555 33.01 9.81 3.83
C PRO A 555 34.01 8.72 3.44
N ASN A 556 33.69 7.46 3.74
CA ASN A 556 34.57 6.36 3.39
C ASN A 556 34.65 6.19 1.88
N PHE A 557 33.50 6.29 1.20
CA PHE A 557 33.44 6.18 -0.26
C PHE A 557 34.26 7.27 -0.95
N ILE A 558 34.15 8.52 -0.48
CA ILE A 558 34.98 9.63 -0.97
C ILE A 558 36.46 9.36 -0.67
N GLY A 559 36.78 8.82 0.51
CA GLY A 559 38.13 8.38 0.87
C GLY A 559 38.69 7.33 -0.10
N ILE A 560 37.88 6.34 -0.52
CA ILE A 560 38.28 5.33 -1.53
C ILE A 560 38.59 6.00 -2.86
N ILE A 561 37.70 6.87 -3.33
CA ILE A 561 37.87 7.52 -4.63
C ILE A 561 39.10 8.42 -4.60
N ALA A 562 39.30 9.18 -3.52
CA ALA A 562 40.45 10.06 -3.37
C ALA A 562 41.77 9.28 -3.33
N SER A 563 41.82 8.14 -2.63
CA SER A 563 43.02 7.29 -2.61
C SER A 563 43.28 6.66 -3.99
N TRP A 564 42.24 6.23 -4.70
CA TRP A 564 42.36 5.71 -6.07
C TRP A 564 42.80 6.74 -7.09
N LEU A 565 42.35 8.00 -6.98
CA LEU A 565 42.74 9.08 -7.89
C LEU A 565 44.16 9.60 -7.63
N TRP A 566 44.72 9.32 -6.47
CA TRP A 566 46.07 9.75 -6.09
C TRP A 566 47.16 8.76 -6.55
N ILE A 567 46.79 7.48 -6.68
CA ILE A 567 47.62 6.41 -7.28
C ILE A 567 47.57 6.55 -8.79
#